data_AF-A0A0J2F7E0-F1
#
_entry.id   AF-A0A0J2F7E0-F1
#
_cell.length_a   1.000
_cell.length_b   1.000
_cell.length_c   1.000
_cell.angle_alpha   90.00
_cell.angle_beta   90.00
_cell.angle_gamma   90.00
#
_symmetry.space_group_name_H-M   'P 1'
#
loop_
_entity.id
_entity.type
_entity.pdbx_description
1 polymer ?
#
loop_
_entity_poly.entity_id
_entity_poly.type
_entity_poly.pdbx_seq_one_letter_code
_entity_poly.pdbx_strand_id
1 'polypeptide(L)'
;MKNSSITSCVQLVGEIPVNTFAVVLESDSMSTSGGGVSIPNGSTVFVDPDRTVQPGNIVLALPKGTTTPVIRKLEIEGPDILLVPTNPRYPSIMLDDLSCILGVCFKIQQDI
;
A
#
# COMPACT_ATOMS: atom_id res chain seq x y z
N MET A 1 -10.38 -20.62 21.68
CA MET A 1 -9.94 -19.23 21.95
C MET A 1 -8.56 -19.07 21.35
N LYS A 2 -8.41 -18.34 20.23
CA LYS A 2 -7.07 -18.08 19.66
C LYS A 2 -6.46 -16.93 20.45
N ASN A 3 -5.43 -17.24 21.24
CA ASN A 3 -4.61 -16.25 21.91
C ASN A 3 -3.97 -15.38 20.83
N SER A 4 -4.47 -14.15 20.68
CA SER A 4 -3.85 -13.16 19.81
C SER A 4 -2.67 -12.56 20.56
N SER A 5 -1.53 -13.24 20.50
CA SER A 5 -0.27 -12.70 21.04
C SER A 5 0.10 -11.47 20.20
N ILE A 6 0.21 -10.31 20.85
CA ILE A 6 0.73 -9.09 20.21
C ILE A 6 2.12 -9.43 19.68
N THR A 7 2.28 -9.43 18.36
CA THR A 7 3.51 -9.91 17.70
C THR A 7 4.50 -8.75 17.45
N SER A 8 4.01 -7.51 17.37
CA SER A 8 4.85 -6.31 17.22
C SER A 8 4.11 -5.06 17.70
N CYS A 9 4.86 -4.08 18.21
CA CYS A 9 4.37 -2.76 18.62
C CYS A 9 5.20 -1.69 17.91
N VAL A 10 4.53 -0.67 17.36
CA VAL A 10 5.17 0.46 16.68
C VAL A 10 4.65 1.77 17.27
N GLN A 11 5.55 2.74 17.47
CA GLN A 11 5.17 4.06 17.97
C GLN A 11 5.04 5.04 16.80
N LEU A 12 3.86 5.63 16.66
CA LEU A 12 3.60 6.65 15.67
C LEU A 12 3.62 8.04 16.30
N VAL A 13 4.38 8.96 15.71
CA VAL A 13 4.35 10.40 16.04
C VAL A 13 3.47 11.15 15.03
N GLY A 14 2.63 12.06 15.51
CA GLY A 14 1.77 12.95 14.72
C GLY A 14 0.28 12.64 14.83
N GLU A 15 -0.53 13.33 14.01
CA GLU A 15 -1.95 13.05 13.87
C GLU A 15 -2.15 11.73 13.10
N ILE A 16 -2.78 10.75 13.75
CA ILE A 16 -3.06 9.43 13.17
C ILE A 16 -4.57 9.28 13.01
N PRO A 17 -5.08 9.02 11.79
CA PRO A 17 -6.50 8.73 11.56
C PRO A 17 -6.99 7.57 12.44
N VAL A 18 -8.20 7.68 12.98
CA VAL A 18 -8.76 6.73 13.97
C VAL A 18 -8.80 5.30 13.45
N ASN A 19 -9.17 5.10 12.19
CA ASN A 19 -9.30 3.77 11.59
C ASN A 19 -8.01 3.28 10.91
N THR A 20 -6.86 3.87 11.25
CA THR A 20 -5.57 3.45 10.72
C THR A 20 -5.27 2.01 11.09
N PHE A 21 -4.83 1.22 10.12
CA PHE A 21 -4.21 -0.07 10.34
C PHE A 21 -2.87 -0.17 9.62
N ALA A 22 -2.07 -1.16 9.98
CA ALA A 22 -0.75 -1.37 9.41
C ALA A 22 -0.67 -2.71 8.68
N VAL A 23 0.10 -2.73 7.59
CA VAL A 23 0.40 -3.93 6.80
C VAL A 23 1.91 -4.00 6.56
N VAL A 24 2.48 -5.20 6.57
CA VAL A 24 3.88 -5.41 6.19
C VAL A 24 3.93 -5.64 4.69
N LEU A 25 4.80 -4.90 3.99
CA LEU A 25 4.99 -5.10 2.56
C LEU A 25 5.87 -6.33 2.31
N GLU A 26 5.27 -7.42 1.87
CA GLU A 26 5.95 -8.69 1.56
C GLU A 26 6.41 -8.79 0.10
N SER A 27 6.82 -7.67 -0.52
CA SER A 27 7.46 -7.69 -1.85
C SER A 27 8.40 -6.49 -2.05
N ASP A 28 9.22 -6.52 -3.10
CA ASP A 28 10.04 -5.37 -3.53
C ASP A 28 9.38 -4.61 -4.71
N SER A 29 8.07 -4.81 -4.91
CA SER A 29 7.30 -4.18 -5.98
C SER A 29 7.21 -2.66 -5.87
N MET A 30 7.40 -2.14 -4.66
CA MET A 30 7.46 -0.71 -4.38
C MET A 30 8.89 -0.21 -4.12
N SER A 31 9.92 -1.03 -4.38
CA SER A 31 11.32 -0.63 -4.28
C SER A 31 11.78 0.00 -5.60
N THR A 32 12.23 1.24 -5.57
CA THR A 32 12.84 1.93 -6.71
C THR A 32 14.27 2.36 -6.41
N SER A 33 15.13 2.32 -7.44
CA SER A 33 16.48 2.90 -7.45
C SER A 33 16.51 4.32 -8.03
N GLY A 34 15.37 4.84 -8.51
CA GLY A 34 15.21 6.20 -9.03
C GLY A 34 14.75 7.21 -7.96
N GLY A 35 14.53 8.46 -8.37
CA GLY A 35 14.16 9.59 -7.50
C GLY A 35 12.69 9.64 -7.04
N GLY A 36 12.02 8.49 -6.87
CA GLY A 36 10.62 8.39 -6.46
C GLY A 36 10.43 7.87 -5.03
N VAL A 37 9.18 7.72 -4.60
CA VAL A 37 8.86 7.05 -3.33
C VAL A 37 9.25 5.58 -3.44
N SER A 38 10.17 5.14 -2.60
CA SER A 38 10.62 3.76 -2.47
C SER A 38 10.13 3.19 -1.15
N ILE A 39 9.44 2.06 -1.19
CA ILE A 39 8.98 1.31 -0.02
C ILE A 39 9.64 -0.07 -0.09
N PRO A 40 10.73 -0.28 0.68
CA PRO A 40 11.44 -1.56 0.71
C PRO A 40 10.58 -2.70 1.23
N ASN A 41 10.90 -3.92 0.79
CA ASN A 41 10.36 -5.14 1.38
C ASN A 41 10.58 -5.17 2.90
N GLY A 42 9.59 -5.66 3.65
CA GLY A 42 9.60 -5.68 5.11
C GLY A 42 9.17 -4.38 5.78
N SER A 43 8.93 -3.30 5.01
CA SER A 43 8.42 -2.04 5.58
C SER A 43 7.01 -2.23 6.16
N THR A 44 6.77 -1.63 7.34
CA THR A 44 5.44 -1.47 7.89
C THR A 44 4.79 -0.23 7.25
N VAL A 45 3.68 -0.43 6.56
CA VAL A 45 2.93 0.62 5.86
C VAL A 45 1.61 0.87 6.56
N PHE A 46 1.35 2.13 6.90
CA PHE A 46 0.12 2.55 7.57
C PHE A 46 -0.89 3.03 6.54
N VAL A 47 -2.10 2.52 6.67
CA VAL A 47 -3.20 2.68 5.72
C VAL A 47 -4.36 3.37 6.41
N ASP A 48 -4.87 4.41 5.78
CA ASP A 48 -6.08 5.13 6.17
C ASP A 48 -7.22 4.69 5.24
N PRO A 49 -8.19 3.89 5.74
CA PRO A 49 -9.31 3.41 4.92
C PRO A 49 -10.33 4.50 4.60
N ASP A 50 -10.39 5.59 5.38
CA ASP A 50 -11.40 6.64 5.24
C ASP A 50 -10.92 7.78 4.32
N ARG A 51 -9.63 7.81 4.00
CA ARG A 51 -9.05 8.82 3.11
C ARG A 51 -9.57 8.66 1.69
N THR A 52 -10.06 9.74 1.12
CA THR A 52 -10.43 9.79 -0.30
C THR A 52 -9.22 9.49 -1.17
N VAL A 53 -9.35 8.46 -2.01
CA VAL A 53 -8.33 8.04 -2.96
C VAL A 53 -8.20 9.07 -4.08
N GLN A 54 -6.97 9.51 -4.37
CA GLN A 54 -6.66 10.46 -5.43
C GLN A 54 -5.52 9.95 -6.32
N PRO A 55 -5.43 10.40 -7.59
CA PRO A 55 -4.26 10.14 -8.43
C PRO A 55 -2.97 10.57 -7.74
N GLY A 56 -1.93 9.75 -7.89
CA GLY A 56 -0.64 9.90 -7.22
C GLY A 56 -0.58 9.27 -5.82
N ASN A 57 -1.71 8.92 -5.20
CA ASN A 57 -1.70 8.23 -3.92
C ASN A 57 -1.12 6.82 -4.05
N ILE A 58 -0.41 6.41 -3.00
CA ILE A 58 -0.07 5.00 -2.81
C ILE A 58 -1.25 4.36 -2.07
N VAL A 59 -1.77 3.28 -2.62
CA VAL A 59 -2.97 2.61 -2.12
C VAL A 59 -2.69 1.16 -1.81
N LEU A 60 -3.37 0.65 -0.80
CA LEU A 60 -3.53 -0.78 -0.58
C LEU A 60 -4.78 -1.24 -1.35
N ALA A 61 -4.64 -2.19 -2.25
CA ALA A 61 -5.74 -2.66 -3.09
C ALA A 61 -5.76 -4.19 -3.18
N LEU A 62 -6.94 -4.77 -3.38
CA LEU A 62 -7.12 -6.20 -3.57
C LEU A 62 -7.42 -6.50 -5.04
N PRO A 63 -6.52 -7.17 -5.77
CA PRO A 63 -6.81 -7.62 -7.13
C PRO A 63 -7.96 -8.64 -7.17
N LYS A 64 -8.69 -8.71 -8.29
CA LYS A 64 -9.74 -9.72 -8.49
C LYS A 64 -9.14 -11.13 -8.47
N GLY A 65 -9.88 -12.07 -7.87
CA GLY A 65 -9.48 -13.48 -7.83
C GLY A 65 -8.34 -13.80 -6.86
N THR A 66 -7.86 -12.83 -6.07
CA THR A 66 -6.84 -13.05 -5.03
C THR A 66 -7.38 -12.74 -3.64
N THR A 67 -6.69 -13.24 -2.62
CA THR A 67 -6.91 -12.89 -1.20
C THR A 67 -5.80 -12.01 -0.63
N THR A 68 -4.78 -11.73 -1.43
CA THR A 68 -3.57 -11.02 -1.00
C THR A 68 -3.59 -9.61 -1.58
N PRO A 69 -3.70 -8.56 -0.74
CA PRO A 69 -3.66 -7.19 -1.22
C PRO A 69 -2.25 -6.79 -1.66
N VAL A 70 -2.19 -5.79 -2.54
CA VAL A 70 -0.96 -5.22 -3.08
C VAL A 70 -0.90 -3.72 -2.77
N ILE A 71 0.32 -3.19 -2.64
CA ILE A 71 0.56 -1.75 -2.49
C ILE A 71 1.05 -1.21 -3.83
N ARG A 72 0.38 -0.21 -4.38
CA ARG A 72 0.71 0.39 -5.70
C ARG A 72 0.41 1.88 -5.68
N LYS A 73 1.01 2.64 -6.60
CA LYS A 73 0.64 4.03 -6.85
C LYS A 73 -0.54 4.08 -7.83
N LEU A 74 -1.60 4.80 -7.49
CA LEU A 74 -2.70 5.06 -8.41
C LEU A 74 -2.27 6.17 -9.40
N GLU A 75 -2.34 5.90 -10.69
CA GLU A 75 -2.06 6.89 -11.73
C GLU A 75 -3.19 6.93 -12.77
N ILE A 76 -3.31 8.06 -13.46
CA ILE A 76 -4.22 8.22 -14.59
C ILE A 76 -3.35 8.40 -15.83
N GLU A 77 -3.53 7.54 -16.81
CA GLU A 77 -2.84 7.59 -18.10
C GLU A 77 -3.88 7.66 -19.22
N GLY A 78 -4.16 8.88 -19.68
CA GLY A 78 -5.23 9.11 -20.65
C GLY A 78 -6.61 8.70 -20.09
N PRO A 79 -7.34 7.79 -20.74
CA PRO A 79 -8.62 7.28 -20.22
C PRO A 79 -8.45 6.22 -19.11
N ASP A 80 -7.26 5.66 -18.94
CA ASP A 80 -7.02 4.51 -18.09
C ASP A 80 -6.62 4.95 -16.67
N ILE A 81 -7.12 4.22 -15.67
CA ILE A 81 -6.69 4.38 -14.28
C ILE A 81 -5.95 3.10 -13.89
N LEU A 82 -4.69 3.27 -13.49
CA LEU A 82 -3.74 2.20 -13.28
C LEU A 82 -3.22 2.20 -11.84
N LEU A 83 -2.92 1.01 -11.34
CA LEU A 83 -2.12 0.79 -10.14
C LEU A 83 -0.72 0.38 -10.57
N VAL A 84 0.19 1.34 -10.50
CA VAL A 84 1.56 1.27 -11.01
C VAL A 84 2.53 0.91 -9.87
N PRO A 85 3.35 -0.14 -10.02
CA PRO A 85 4.45 -0.41 -9.11
C PRO A 85 5.59 0.59 -9.34
N THR A 86 6.29 1.00 -8.30
CA THR A 86 7.50 1.83 -8.48
C THR A 86 8.71 1.01 -8.94
N ASN A 87 8.63 -0.32 -8.84
CA ASN A 87 9.58 -1.26 -9.42
C ASN A 87 9.09 -1.77 -10.80
N PRO A 88 9.75 -1.41 -11.91
CA PRO A 88 9.30 -1.78 -13.26
C PRO A 88 9.29 -3.28 -13.57
N ARG A 89 9.89 -4.12 -12.71
CA ARG A 89 9.84 -5.58 -12.87
C ARG A 89 8.45 -6.16 -12.62
N TYR A 90 7.56 -5.40 -11.99
CA TYR A 90 6.20 -5.80 -11.69
C TYR A 90 5.23 -5.17 -12.69
N PRO A 91 4.16 -5.87 -13.08
CA PRO A 91 3.15 -5.30 -13.96
C PRO A 91 2.26 -4.29 -13.23
N SER A 92 1.76 -3.32 -13.99
CA SER A 92 0.64 -2.47 -13.57
C SER A 92 -0.67 -3.26 -13.58
N ILE A 93 -1.65 -2.79 -12.81
CA ILE A 93 -2.99 -3.40 -12.72
C ILE A 93 -4.01 -2.33 -13.10
N MET A 94 -4.98 -2.65 -13.97
CA MET A 94 -6.07 -1.72 -14.27
C MET A 94 -7.00 -1.58 -13.05
N LEU A 95 -7.58 -0.40 -12.85
CA LEU A 95 -8.56 -0.17 -11.78
C LEU A 95 -9.72 -1.18 -11.86
N ASP A 96 -10.17 -1.49 -13.09
CA ASP A 96 -11.23 -2.46 -13.35
C ASP A 96 -10.86 -3.90 -12.99
N ASP A 97 -9.58 -4.22 -12.83
CA ASP A 97 -9.10 -5.54 -12.41
C ASP A 97 -8.98 -5.66 -10.88
N LEU A 98 -9.39 -4.63 -10.13
CA LEU A 98 -9.46 -4.67 -8.68
C LEU A 98 -10.81 -5.16 -8.18
N SER A 99 -10.77 -5.90 -7.07
CA SER A 99 -11.93 -6.18 -6.25
C SER A 99 -12.31 -4.93 -5.45
N CYS A 100 -11.32 -4.29 -4.82
CA CYS A 100 -11.50 -3.03 -4.09
C CYS A 100 -10.17 -2.33 -3.80
N ILE A 101 -10.25 -1.04 -3.49
CA ILE A 101 -9.19 -0.29 -2.80
C ILE A 101 -9.52 -0.32 -1.31
N LEU A 102 -8.56 -0.73 -0.49
CA LEU A 102 -8.71 -0.91 0.97
C LEU A 102 -8.33 0.35 1.75
N GLY A 103 -7.60 1.29 1.15
CA GLY A 103 -7.26 2.57 1.75
C GLY A 103 -6.02 3.21 1.15
N VAL A 104 -5.71 4.42 1.60
CA VAL A 104 -4.53 5.19 1.17
C VAL A 104 -3.40 4.99 2.16
N CYS A 105 -2.23 4.60 1.65
CA CYS A 105 -1.00 4.53 2.42
C CYS A 105 -0.48 5.95 2.68
N PHE A 106 -0.25 6.31 3.95
CA PHE A 106 0.14 7.67 4.31
C PHE A 106 1.44 7.76 5.12
N LYS A 107 1.92 6.63 5.67
CA LYS A 107 3.16 6.57 6.43
C LYS A 107 3.84 5.22 6.24
N ILE A 108 5.17 5.22 6.28
CA ILE A 108 5.99 4.03 6.30
C ILE A 108 6.89 4.06 7.54
N GLN A 109 7.15 2.88 8.11
CA GLN A 109 8.19 2.67 9.10
C GLN A 109 9.01 1.46 8.68
N GLN A 110 10.32 1.61 8.72
CA GLN A 110 11.26 0.54 8.42
C GLN A 110 12.12 0.31 9.65
N ASP A 111 12.11 -0.93 10.12
CA ASP A 111 13.02 -1.38 11.16
C ASP A 111 14.32 -1.83 10.46
N ILE A 112 15.47 -1.38 10.95
CA ILE A 112 16.81 -1.68 10.41
C ILE A 112 17.56 -2.58 11.40
#